data_AF-A0A554MAR5-F1
#
_entry.id   AF-A0A554MAR5-F1
#
_cell.length_a   1.000
_cell.length_b   1.000
_cell.length_c   1.000
_cell.angle_alpha   90.00
_cell.angle_beta   90.00
_cell.angle_gamma   90.00
#
_symmetry.space_group_name_H-M   'P 1'
#
loop_
_entity.id
_entity.type
_entity.pdbx_description
1 polymer ?
#
loop_
_entity_poly.entity_id
_entity_poly.type
_entity_poly.pdbx_seq_one_letter_code
_entity_poly.pdbx_strand_id
1 'polypeptide(L)'
;MEKGPNFKIIGNASEREKEKMTNEVSNSLFRHLESMPEDKRKRLEREEYQKSEKEIAVTGFANRKTNQLMQEVGVMPYDIPLENYHIVPSELYANEFGGGVGISYAMPQAAAFNAKYCRNNIVGFGLSVLHETLHLKGRLVIRAYEEEDGKTGKKLYRSGVSVLSPEFEKDHEHFLGLHEGIVSEIEKKSAKDLFGLPELEKEKKWIESDKAKELKKKISNEEGISEDDIMWVDMEGGNSWDIYYTEQRKVIDYLCSEMCKQFPEKFHNKDGAFKIFLKTHFTGKLIEIAKIIEETFGEGSFRLLGNMDKSKESGILHLEALKKARLRKLKAGSPNLF
;
A
#
# COMPACT_ATOMS: atom_id res chain seq x y z
N MET A 1 -13.50 -19.76 15.62
CA MET A 1 -13.52 -18.43 14.98
C MET A 1 -12.16 -18.19 14.40
N GLU A 2 -12.09 -17.92 13.09
CA GLU A 2 -10.85 -17.49 12.45
C GLU A 2 -10.34 -16.21 13.14
N LYS A 3 -9.03 -16.13 13.40
CA LYS A 3 -8.43 -14.95 14.02
C LYS A 3 -8.35 -13.85 12.96
N GLY A 4 -9.16 -12.80 13.10
CA GLY A 4 -9.20 -11.66 12.18
C GLY A 4 -8.59 -10.37 12.73
N PRO A 5 -8.51 -9.32 11.90
CA PRO A 5 -8.08 -8.00 12.34
C PRO A 5 -9.06 -7.39 13.34
N ASN A 6 -8.54 -6.57 14.25
CA ASN A 6 -9.37 -5.78 15.17
C ASN A 6 -9.82 -4.48 14.50
N PHE A 7 -10.88 -4.51 13.68
CA PHE A 7 -11.43 -3.30 13.06
C PHE A 7 -11.84 -2.26 14.11
N LYS A 8 -11.38 -1.01 13.98
CA LYS A 8 -11.75 0.06 14.91
C LYS A 8 -12.88 0.90 14.37
N ILE A 9 -14.00 0.91 15.08
CA ILE A 9 -15.10 1.84 14.82
C ILE A 9 -15.06 2.98 15.84
N ILE A 10 -15.14 4.22 15.37
CA ILE A 10 -15.17 5.44 16.21
C ILE A 10 -16.38 6.31 15.85
N GLY A 11 -16.65 7.37 16.61
CA GLY A 11 -17.69 8.35 16.30
C GLY A 11 -18.87 8.32 17.28
N ASN A 12 -19.95 9.03 16.95
CA ASN A 12 -21.06 9.33 17.85
C ASN A 12 -22.21 8.32 17.80
N ALA A 13 -22.20 7.36 16.88
CA ALA A 13 -23.21 6.29 16.86
C ALA A 13 -23.17 5.44 18.15
N SER A 14 -24.31 4.84 18.50
CA SER A 14 -24.42 3.94 19.65
C SER A 14 -23.47 2.73 19.56
N GLU A 15 -23.10 2.15 20.71
CA GLU A 15 -22.20 0.98 20.74
C GLU A 15 -22.78 -0.23 20.01
N ARG A 16 -24.10 -0.42 20.05
CA ARG A 16 -24.81 -1.47 19.29
C ARG A 16 -24.58 -1.30 17.78
N GLU A 17 -24.66 -0.08 17.27
CA GLU A 17 -24.46 0.19 15.84
C GLU A 17 -22.98 0.07 15.45
N LYS A 18 -22.05 0.45 16.33
CA LYS A 18 -20.61 0.20 16.13
C LYS A 18 -20.30 -1.30 16.07
N GLU A 19 -20.90 -2.11 16.93
CA GLU A 19 -20.75 -3.57 16.92
C GLU A 19 -21.30 -4.18 15.63
N LYS A 20 -22.49 -3.74 15.20
CA LYS A 20 -23.07 -4.14 13.91
C LYS A 20 -22.13 -3.82 12.74
N MET A 21 -21.58 -2.61 12.67
CA MET A 21 -20.62 -2.22 11.62
C MET A 21 -19.32 -3.04 11.68
N THR A 22 -18.86 -3.39 12.88
CA THR A 22 -17.70 -4.28 13.06
C THR A 22 -17.98 -5.65 12.46
N ASN A 23 -19.16 -6.22 12.75
CA ASN A 23 -19.60 -7.49 12.20
C ASN A 23 -19.78 -7.45 10.68
N GLU A 24 -20.32 -6.36 10.13
CA GLU A 24 -20.45 -6.18 8.68
C GLU A 24 -19.10 -6.23 7.98
N VAL A 25 -18.10 -5.50 8.46
CA VAL A 25 -16.76 -5.47 7.85
C VAL A 25 -16.05 -6.81 8.02
N SER A 26 -16.22 -7.46 9.18
CA SER A 26 -15.72 -8.82 9.40
C SER A 26 -16.36 -9.83 8.45
N ASN A 27 -17.66 -9.72 8.18
CA ASN A 27 -18.35 -10.54 7.20
C ASN A 27 -17.87 -10.22 5.78
N SER A 28 -17.59 -8.96 5.45
CA SER A 28 -17.00 -8.62 4.15
C SER A 28 -15.61 -9.24 3.95
N LEU A 29 -14.84 -9.46 5.02
CA LEU A 29 -13.57 -10.17 4.94
C LEU A 29 -13.77 -11.69 4.79
N PHE A 30 -14.50 -12.34 5.69
CA PHE A 30 -14.55 -13.81 5.78
C PHE A 30 -15.73 -14.47 5.04
N ARG A 31 -16.70 -13.67 4.60
CA ARG A 31 -17.92 -14.09 3.90
C ARG A 31 -18.19 -13.13 2.74
N HIS A 32 -17.13 -12.79 2.01
CA HIS A 32 -17.12 -11.70 1.03
C HIS A 32 -18.30 -11.77 0.06
N LEU A 33 -18.42 -12.88 -0.68
CA LEU A 33 -19.48 -13.08 -1.67
C LEU A 33 -20.89 -12.99 -1.05
N GLU A 34 -21.09 -13.52 0.16
CA GLU A 34 -22.38 -13.49 0.84
C GLU A 34 -22.74 -12.08 1.36
N SER A 35 -21.74 -11.24 1.60
CA SER A 35 -21.91 -9.85 2.04
C SER A 35 -22.23 -8.87 0.90
N MET A 36 -22.04 -9.30 -0.35
CA MET A 36 -22.27 -8.46 -1.54
C MET A 36 -23.76 -8.36 -1.89
N PRO A 37 -24.21 -7.24 -2.48
CA PRO A 37 -25.50 -7.17 -3.16
C PRO A 37 -25.64 -8.27 -4.22
N GLU A 38 -26.81 -8.89 -4.30
CA GLU A 38 -27.03 -10.09 -5.12
C GLU A 38 -26.79 -9.84 -6.62
N ASP A 39 -27.19 -8.69 -7.12
CA ASP A 39 -26.99 -8.26 -8.51
C ASP A 39 -25.50 -8.12 -8.85
N LYS A 40 -24.72 -7.50 -7.95
CA LYS A 40 -23.27 -7.36 -8.09
C LYS A 40 -22.58 -8.70 -8.02
N ARG A 41 -22.95 -9.56 -7.07
CA ARG A 41 -22.40 -10.91 -6.94
C ARG A 41 -22.64 -11.74 -8.19
N LYS A 42 -23.89 -11.80 -8.68
CA LYS A 42 -24.25 -12.56 -9.90
C LYS A 42 -23.51 -12.06 -11.13
N ARG A 43 -23.31 -10.75 -11.24
CA ARG A 43 -22.52 -10.15 -12.33
C ARG A 43 -21.06 -10.60 -12.23
N LEU A 44 -20.48 -10.52 -11.04
CA LEU A 44 -19.10 -10.92 -10.79
C LEU A 44 -18.89 -12.41 -11.06
N GLU A 45 -19.74 -13.29 -10.52
CA GLU A 45 -19.68 -14.74 -10.76
C GLU A 45 -19.77 -15.12 -12.25
N ARG A 46 -20.48 -14.31 -13.06
CA ARG A 46 -20.61 -14.53 -14.50
C ARG A 46 -19.40 -14.05 -15.30
N GLU A 47 -18.81 -12.92 -14.90
CA GLU A 47 -17.81 -12.21 -15.70
C GLU A 47 -16.38 -12.36 -15.19
N GLU A 48 -16.17 -12.74 -13.93
CA GLU A 48 -14.85 -12.97 -13.35
C GLU A 48 -14.16 -14.15 -14.05
N TYR A 49 -12.87 -13.95 -14.37
CA TYR A 49 -12.04 -15.04 -14.87
C TYR A 49 -11.67 -16.01 -13.76
N GLN A 50 -11.78 -17.30 -14.04
CA GLN A 50 -11.20 -18.32 -13.18
C GLN A 50 -9.68 -18.12 -13.07
N LYS A 51 -9.20 -18.09 -11.84
CA LYS A 51 -7.78 -17.98 -11.50
C LYS A 51 -7.04 -19.27 -11.85
N SER A 52 -5.90 -19.13 -12.50
CA SER A 52 -4.93 -20.19 -12.79
C SER A 52 -4.11 -20.54 -11.54
N GLU A 53 -3.40 -21.67 -11.60
CA GLU A 53 -2.51 -22.11 -10.51
C GLU A 53 -1.44 -21.06 -10.18
N LYS A 54 -0.88 -20.38 -11.19
CA LYS A 54 0.08 -19.29 -10.97
C LYS A 54 -0.57 -18.10 -10.26
N GLU A 55 -1.76 -17.70 -10.70
CA GLU A 55 -2.51 -16.59 -10.08
C GLU A 55 -2.84 -16.91 -8.61
N ILE A 56 -3.20 -18.15 -8.30
CA ILE A 56 -3.40 -18.62 -6.91
C ILE A 56 -2.09 -18.57 -6.12
N ALA A 57 -0.98 -19.04 -6.69
CA ALA A 57 0.32 -19.09 -6.03
C ALA A 57 0.84 -17.69 -5.64
N VAL A 58 0.74 -16.71 -6.54
CA VAL A 58 1.18 -15.33 -6.27
C VAL A 58 0.27 -14.62 -5.25
N THR A 59 -1.04 -14.91 -5.25
CA THR A 59 -1.95 -14.43 -4.19
C THR A 59 -1.60 -15.04 -2.83
N GLY A 60 -1.29 -16.34 -2.80
CA GLY A 60 -0.79 -17.00 -1.58
C GLY A 60 0.53 -16.40 -1.09
N PHE A 61 1.42 -16.03 -2.01
CA PHE A 61 2.65 -15.31 -1.68
C PHE A 61 2.38 -13.96 -1.02
N ALA A 62 1.47 -13.16 -1.57
CA ALA A 62 1.12 -11.85 -0.99
C ALA A 62 0.64 -11.99 0.46
N ASN A 63 -0.22 -12.97 0.76
CA ASN A 63 -0.66 -13.26 2.12
C ASN A 63 0.50 -13.67 3.04
N ARG A 64 1.34 -14.62 2.62
CA ARG A 64 2.51 -15.06 3.42
C ARG A 64 3.47 -13.92 3.70
N LYS A 65 3.81 -13.13 2.67
CA LYS A 65 4.76 -12.03 2.78
C LYS A 65 4.23 -10.93 3.70
N THR A 66 2.99 -10.52 3.52
CA THR A 66 2.37 -9.50 4.40
C THR A 66 2.21 -9.99 5.83
N ASN A 67 1.89 -11.27 6.05
CA ASN A 67 1.82 -11.86 7.40
C ASN A 67 3.18 -11.85 8.11
N GLN A 68 4.25 -12.20 7.40
CA GLN A 68 5.61 -12.09 7.91
C GLN A 68 5.90 -10.64 8.35
N LEU A 69 5.61 -9.67 7.48
CA LEU A 69 5.83 -8.25 7.77
C LEU A 69 5.03 -7.76 9.00
N MET A 70 3.79 -8.22 9.16
CA MET A 70 2.98 -7.92 10.34
C MET A 70 3.60 -8.50 11.62
N GLN A 71 4.04 -9.76 11.58
CA GLN A 71 4.70 -10.42 12.71
C GLN A 71 6.00 -9.71 13.10
N GLU A 72 6.81 -9.28 12.13
CA GLU A 72 8.07 -8.56 12.36
C GLU A 72 7.89 -7.26 13.17
N VAL A 73 6.70 -6.66 13.13
CA VAL A 73 6.37 -5.43 13.87
C VAL A 73 5.38 -5.67 15.03
N GLY A 74 5.18 -6.94 15.42
CA GLY A 74 4.36 -7.33 16.57
C GLY A 74 2.86 -7.20 16.35
N VAL A 75 2.38 -7.28 15.11
CA VAL A 75 0.96 -7.29 14.76
C VAL A 75 0.52 -8.73 14.44
N MET A 76 -0.66 -9.12 14.92
CA MET A 76 -1.22 -10.44 14.66
C MET A 76 -1.55 -10.58 13.17
N PRO A 77 -0.97 -11.57 12.45
CA PRO A 77 -1.24 -11.79 11.04
C PRO A 77 -2.62 -12.42 10.82
N TYR A 78 -3.15 -12.27 9.61
CA TYR A 78 -4.37 -12.91 9.13
C TYR A 78 -4.33 -12.96 7.60
N ASP A 79 -5.04 -13.92 7.00
CA ASP A 79 -5.14 -14.04 5.55
C ASP A 79 -6.36 -13.29 5.02
N ILE A 80 -6.21 -12.71 3.84
CA ILE A 80 -7.34 -12.30 3.00
C ILE A 80 -7.74 -13.53 2.17
N PRO A 81 -8.99 -13.99 2.21
CA PRO A 81 -9.43 -15.14 1.43
C PRO A 81 -9.26 -14.95 -0.08
N LEU A 82 -9.05 -16.04 -0.82
CA LEU A 82 -8.79 -15.99 -2.26
C LEU A 82 -9.98 -15.42 -3.05
N GLU A 83 -11.19 -15.66 -2.56
CA GLU A 83 -12.45 -15.16 -3.10
C GLU A 83 -12.63 -13.64 -2.98
N ASN A 84 -11.77 -12.95 -2.23
CA ASN A 84 -11.77 -11.50 -2.12
C ASN A 84 -10.92 -10.81 -3.19
N TYR A 85 -10.21 -11.57 -4.03
CA TYR A 85 -9.40 -11.05 -5.13
C TYR A 85 -10.13 -11.33 -6.44
N HIS A 86 -10.43 -10.33 -7.26
CA HIS A 86 -11.23 -10.52 -8.47
C HIS A 86 -10.44 -10.15 -9.73
N ILE A 87 -10.38 -11.04 -10.72
CA ILE A 87 -9.77 -10.76 -12.02
C ILE A 87 -10.89 -10.59 -13.04
N VAL A 88 -11.13 -9.37 -13.50
CA VAL A 88 -12.30 -9.04 -14.32
C VAL A 88 -11.94 -8.47 -15.70
N PRO A 89 -12.80 -8.62 -16.72
CA PRO A 89 -12.62 -7.99 -18.03
C PRO A 89 -12.46 -6.47 -17.92
N SER A 90 -11.73 -5.86 -18.85
CA SER A 90 -11.45 -4.41 -18.81
C SER A 90 -12.70 -3.55 -18.86
N GLU A 91 -13.75 -3.99 -19.56
CA GLU A 91 -15.02 -3.28 -19.62
C GLU A 91 -15.71 -3.26 -18.24
N LEU A 92 -15.80 -4.41 -17.58
CA LEU A 92 -16.33 -4.50 -16.22
C LEU A 92 -15.49 -3.66 -15.25
N TYR A 93 -14.16 -3.76 -15.36
CA TYR A 93 -13.23 -3.00 -14.53
C TYR A 93 -13.43 -1.50 -14.69
N ALA A 94 -13.47 -1.00 -15.93
CA ALA A 94 -13.67 0.41 -16.24
C ALA A 94 -14.98 0.95 -15.68
N ASN A 95 -16.06 0.17 -15.79
CA ASN A 95 -17.40 0.58 -15.37
C ASN A 95 -17.55 0.60 -13.84
N GLU A 96 -16.99 -0.37 -13.12
CA GLU A 96 -17.17 -0.49 -11.67
C GLU A 96 -16.08 0.23 -10.87
N PHE A 97 -14.87 0.30 -11.42
CA PHE A 97 -13.66 0.65 -10.67
C PHE A 97 -12.85 1.79 -11.31
N GLY A 98 -13.13 2.15 -12.56
CA GLY A 98 -12.42 3.19 -13.30
C GLY A 98 -11.13 2.69 -13.97
N GLY A 99 -10.07 3.49 -13.93
CA GLY A 99 -8.80 3.17 -14.59
C GLY A 99 -7.82 2.35 -13.72
N GLY A 100 -6.75 1.87 -14.35
CA GLY A 100 -5.61 1.25 -13.64
C GLY A 100 -5.51 -0.26 -13.78
N VAL A 101 -4.58 -0.84 -13.01
CA VAL A 101 -4.25 -2.27 -13.04
C VAL A 101 -4.95 -3.05 -11.93
N GLY A 102 -4.92 -2.52 -10.70
CA GLY A 102 -5.59 -3.06 -9.54
C GLY A 102 -6.11 -1.96 -8.63
N ILE A 103 -7.05 -2.33 -7.76
CA ILE A 103 -7.58 -1.46 -6.72
C ILE A 103 -8.07 -2.32 -5.55
N SER A 104 -7.93 -1.78 -4.33
CA SER A 104 -8.47 -2.37 -3.10
C SER A 104 -9.60 -1.54 -2.53
N TYR A 105 -10.56 -2.23 -1.93
CA TYR A 105 -11.74 -1.66 -1.29
C TYR A 105 -11.70 -1.98 0.19
N ALA A 106 -11.28 -0.99 0.99
CA ALA A 106 -11.10 -1.17 2.43
C ALA A 106 -12.37 -1.59 3.17
N MET A 107 -13.57 -1.17 2.73
CA MET A 107 -14.83 -1.53 3.40
C MET A 107 -15.33 -2.93 2.98
N PRO A 108 -15.47 -3.24 1.68
CA PRO A 108 -15.70 -4.61 1.18
C PRO A 108 -14.60 -5.63 1.48
N GLN A 109 -13.42 -5.20 1.93
CA GLN A 109 -12.25 -6.04 2.18
C GLN A 109 -11.85 -6.91 0.97
N ALA A 110 -11.89 -6.32 -0.22
CA ALA A 110 -11.63 -7.01 -1.49
C ALA A 110 -10.72 -6.20 -2.42
N ALA A 111 -10.11 -6.86 -3.38
CA ALA A 111 -9.30 -6.25 -4.44
C ALA A 111 -9.78 -6.71 -5.81
N ALA A 112 -9.77 -5.81 -6.79
CA ALA A 112 -10.11 -6.11 -8.18
C ALA A 112 -8.93 -5.80 -9.09
N PHE A 113 -8.77 -6.57 -10.16
CA PHE A 113 -7.67 -6.49 -11.11
C PHE A 113 -8.19 -6.53 -12.54
N ASN A 114 -7.64 -5.66 -13.37
CA ASN A 114 -7.97 -5.58 -14.78
C ASN A 114 -7.22 -6.67 -15.56
N ALA A 115 -7.97 -7.64 -16.09
CA ALA A 115 -7.42 -8.82 -16.76
C ALA A 115 -6.47 -8.48 -17.91
N LYS A 116 -6.68 -7.36 -18.61
CA LYS A 116 -5.83 -6.92 -19.74
C LYS A 116 -4.38 -6.73 -19.32
N TYR A 117 -4.13 -6.20 -18.12
CA TYR A 117 -2.78 -5.93 -17.63
C TYR A 117 -2.20 -7.12 -16.86
N CYS A 118 -3.05 -7.86 -16.16
CA CYS A 118 -2.58 -8.86 -15.20
C CYS A 118 -2.36 -10.25 -15.79
N ARG A 119 -3.22 -10.73 -16.72
CA ARG A 119 -3.20 -12.14 -17.13
C ARG A 119 -1.99 -12.54 -17.97
N ASN A 120 -1.44 -11.59 -18.73
CA ASN A 120 -0.28 -11.84 -19.58
C ASN A 120 1.05 -11.53 -18.88
N ASN A 121 1.00 -11.01 -17.66
CA ASN A 121 2.19 -10.67 -16.87
C ASN A 121 2.00 -11.10 -15.42
N ILE A 122 2.30 -12.38 -15.15
CA ILE A 122 2.10 -12.97 -13.83
C ILE A 122 2.96 -12.31 -12.74
N VAL A 123 4.15 -11.80 -13.09
CA VAL A 123 5.01 -11.07 -12.15
C VAL A 123 4.35 -9.75 -11.77
N GLY A 124 3.89 -8.98 -12.77
CA GLY A 124 3.17 -7.74 -12.55
C GLY A 124 1.87 -7.93 -11.77
N PHE A 125 1.13 -9.00 -12.06
CA PHE A 125 -0.03 -9.39 -11.25
C PHE A 125 0.37 -9.72 -9.81
N GLY A 126 1.39 -10.53 -9.59
CA GLY A 126 1.84 -10.90 -8.23
C GLY A 126 2.26 -9.70 -7.38
N LEU A 127 2.97 -8.74 -7.99
CA LEU A 127 3.34 -7.48 -7.34
C LEU A 127 2.12 -6.59 -7.08
N SER A 128 1.19 -6.49 -8.04
CA SER A 128 -0.08 -5.78 -7.84
C SER A 128 -0.92 -6.39 -6.72
N VAL A 129 -1.00 -7.72 -6.63
CA VAL A 129 -1.73 -8.40 -5.56
C VAL A 129 -1.07 -8.14 -4.22
N LEU A 130 0.27 -8.14 -4.14
CA LEU A 130 0.99 -7.75 -2.93
C LEU A 130 0.68 -6.30 -2.53
N HIS A 131 0.69 -5.38 -3.49
CA HIS A 131 0.36 -3.97 -3.30
C HIS A 131 -1.04 -3.80 -2.69
N GLU A 132 -2.07 -4.36 -3.33
CA GLU A 132 -3.44 -4.27 -2.84
C GLU A 132 -3.65 -5.01 -1.51
N THR A 133 -2.94 -6.12 -1.28
CA THR A 133 -3.01 -6.84 0.01
C THR A 133 -2.45 -5.99 1.16
N LEU A 134 -1.41 -5.19 0.90
CA LEU A 134 -0.86 -4.26 1.89
C LEU A 134 -1.87 -3.16 2.25
N HIS A 135 -2.62 -2.65 1.27
CA HIS A 135 -3.73 -1.72 1.50
C HIS A 135 -4.82 -2.36 2.37
N LEU A 136 -5.28 -3.56 2.03
CA LEU A 136 -6.30 -4.29 2.78
C LEU A 136 -5.87 -4.64 4.21
N LYS A 137 -4.58 -4.91 4.43
CA LYS A 137 -4.01 -5.22 5.75
C LYS A 137 -3.56 -4.00 6.55
N GLY A 138 -3.57 -2.82 5.94
CA GLY A 138 -3.33 -1.56 6.64
C GLY A 138 -4.37 -1.34 7.74
N ARG A 139 -4.02 -0.52 8.74
CA ARG A 139 -4.95 -0.22 9.84
C ARG A 139 -6.23 0.41 9.31
N LEU A 140 -7.34 -0.32 9.42
CA LEU A 140 -8.67 0.21 9.10
C LEU A 140 -9.32 0.86 10.33
N VAL A 141 -9.71 2.13 10.19
CA VAL A 141 -10.58 2.83 11.14
C VAL A 141 -11.77 3.41 10.40
N ILE A 142 -12.96 3.14 10.93
CA ILE A 142 -14.23 3.56 10.34
C ILE A 142 -14.90 4.51 11.32
N ARG A 143 -15.40 5.63 10.82
CA ARG A 143 -16.23 6.56 11.59
C ARG A 143 -17.69 6.20 11.37
N ALA A 144 -18.34 5.75 12.43
CA ALA A 144 -19.78 5.63 12.53
C ALA A 144 -20.37 6.96 12.98
N TYR A 145 -21.43 7.41 12.32
CA TYR A 145 -22.16 8.61 12.71
C TYR A 145 -23.65 8.36 12.70
N GLU A 146 -24.35 9.14 13.51
CA GLU A 146 -25.81 9.15 13.61
C GLU A 146 -26.28 10.56 13.28
N GLU A 147 -27.21 10.64 12.33
CA GLU A 147 -27.86 11.88 11.90
C GLU A 147 -29.01 12.24 12.85
N GLU A 148 -29.48 13.49 12.79
CA GLU A 148 -30.56 13.98 13.67
C GLU A 148 -31.88 13.21 13.49
N ASP A 149 -32.10 12.60 12.33
CA ASP A 149 -33.27 11.76 12.03
C ASP A 149 -33.12 10.29 12.52
N GLY A 150 -32.04 9.99 13.23
CA GLY A 150 -31.72 8.65 13.76
C GLY A 150 -31.12 7.70 12.73
N LYS A 151 -30.85 8.14 11.48
CA LYS A 151 -30.14 7.33 10.50
C LYS A 151 -28.66 7.21 10.86
N THR A 152 -28.15 6.00 10.77
CA THR A 152 -26.73 5.72 10.97
C THR A 152 -26.00 5.62 9.64
N GLY A 153 -24.84 6.26 9.55
CA GLY A 153 -23.93 6.15 8.42
C GLY A 153 -22.53 5.73 8.86
N LYS A 154 -21.72 5.34 7.87
CA LYS A 154 -20.32 4.98 8.09
C LYS A 154 -19.44 5.56 6.99
N LYS A 155 -18.25 6.02 7.37
CA LYS A 155 -17.23 6.51 6.45
C LYS A 155 -15.86 5.95 6.82
N LEU A 156 -15.05 5.70 5.81
CA LEU A 156 -13.63 5.42 6.02
C LEU A 156 -12.98 6.63 6.69
N TYR A 157 -12.30 6.41 7.80
CA TYR A 157 -11.56 7.46 8.51
C TYR A 157 -10.05 7.29 8.34
N ARG A 158 -9.57 6.04 8.33
CA ARG A 158 -8.16 5.71 8.12
C ARG A 158 -8.01 4.38 7.40
N SER A 159 -7.04 4.34 6.50
CA SER A 159 -6.49 3.13 5.89
C SER A 159 -4.98 3.21 5.98
N GLY A 160 -4.35 2.28 6.70
CA GLY A 160 -2.90 2.32 6.94
C GLY A 160 -2.46 3.60 7.66
N VAL A 161 -1.60 4.38 7.01
CA VAL A 161 -1.16 5.69 7.52
C VAL A 161 -2.03 6.85 7.02
N SER A 162 -2.81 6.65 5.96
CA SER A 162 -3.68 7.68 5.41
C SER A 162 -4.82 8.06 6.34
N VAL A 163 -5.20 9.34 6.38
CA VAL A 163 -6.34 9.84 7.18
C VAL A 163 -7.26 10.67 6.31
N LEU A 164 -8.52 10.26 6.21
CA LEU A 164 -9.52 10.99 5.43
C LEU A 164 -10.08 12.15 6.26
N SER A 165 -10.25 13.31 5.61
CA SER A 165 -10.86 14.48 6.22
C SER A 165 -12.28 14.17 6.71
N PRO A 166 -12.65 14.61 7.93
CA PRO A 166 -14.00 14.45 8.45
C PRO A 166 -15.04 15.37 7.78
N GLU A 167 -14.62 16.44 7.12
CA GLU A 167 -15.50 17.44 6.51
C GLU A 167 -15.92 17.02 5.09
N PHE A 168 -17.23 17.09 4.81
CA PHE A 168 -17.86 16.61 3.58
C PHE A 168 -17.52 17.44 2.33
N GLU A 169 -16.93 18.63 2.48
CA GLU A 169 -16.82 19.60 1.38
C GLU A 169 -15.51 19.50 0.58
N LYS A 170 -14.47 18.87 1.14
CA LYS A 170 -13.20 18.60 0.42
C LYS A 170 -12.67 17.23 0.81
N ASP A 171 -12.77 16.28 -0.12
CA ASP A 171 -12.16 14.95 -0.05
C ASP A 171 -10.63 15.08 -0.08
N HIS A 172 -10.06 15.50 1.05
CA HIS A 172 -8.62 15.49 1.27
C HIS A 172 -8.24 14.27 2.10
N GLU A 173 -7.24 13.54 1.61
CA GLU A 173 -6.64 12.40 2.30
C GLU A 173 -5.22 12.76 2.71
N HIS A 174 -5.00 12.91 4.01
CA HIS A 174 -3.67 13.17 4.54
C HIS A 174 -2.79 11.94 4.43
N PHE A 175 -1.51 12.15 4.16
CA PHE A 175 -0.47 11.12 4.05
C PHE A 175 -0.66 10.13 2.90
N LEU A 176 -1.52 10.41 1.92
CA LEU A 176 -1.78 9.50 0.81
C LEU A 176 -0.50 9.13 0.04
N GLY A 177 0.35 10.09 -0.29
CA GLY A 177 1.63 9.81 -0.95
C GLY A 177 2.60 9.04 -0.06
N LEU A 178 2.59 9.29 1.26
CA LEU A 178 3.42 8.53 2.20
C LEU A 178 2.95 7.07 2.27
N HIS A 179 1.64 6.87 2.29
CA HIS A 179 1.01 5.55 2.29
C HIS A 179 1.40 4.74 1.06
N GLU A 180 1.26 5.30 -0.15
CA GLU A 180 1.70 4.64 -1.39
C GLU A 180 3.21 4.39 -1.42
N GLY A 181 4.01 5.32 -0.92
CA GLY A 181 5.46 5.13 -0.82
C GLY A 181 5.83 3.93 0.06
N ILE A 182 5.14 3.74 1.20
CA ILE A 182 5.39 2.61 2.10
C ILE A 182 5.04 1.29 1.40
N VAL A 183 3.85 1.23 0.78
CA VAL A 183 3.36 0.05 0.08
C VAL A 183 4.31 -0.33 -1.07
N SER A 184 4.66 0.65 -1.90
CA SER A 184 5.55 0.48 -3.04
C SER A 184 6.99 0.09 -2.63
N GLU A 185 7.50 0.61 -1.52
CA GLU A 185 8.82 0.21 -1.03
C GLU A 185 8.84 -1.25 -0.59
N ILE A 186 7.76 -1.74 0.02
CA ILE A 186 7.60 -3.16 0.36
C ILE A 186 7.49 -4.01 -0.91
N GLU A 187 6.73 -3.55 -1.90
CA GLU A 187 6.60 -4.20 -3.21
C GLU A 187 7.98 -4.43 -3.85
N LYS A 188 8.79 -3.37 -3.95
CA LYS A 188 10.16 -3.45 -4.46
C LYS A 188 11.03 -4.43 -3.67
N LYS A 189 11.02 -4.33 -2.33
CA LYS A 189 11.83 -5.21 -1.47
C LYS A 189 11.41 -6.68 -1.58
N SER A 190 10.14 -6.94 -1.89
CA SER A 190 9.57 -8.29 -1.95
C SER A 190 9.67 -8.93 -3.32
N ALA A 191 9.99 -8.17 -4.38
CA ALA A 191 10.02 -8.67 -5.74
C ALA A 191 10.99 -9.86 -5.92
N LYS A 192 12.15 -9.83 -5.26
CA LYS A 192 13.10 -10.95 -5.30
C LYS A 192 12.52 -12.24 -4.70
N ASP A 193 11.75 -12.11 -3.62
CA ASP A 193 11.12 -13.27 -2.95
C ASP A 193 9.99 -13.84 -3.82
N LEU A 194 9.28 -13.00 -4.58
CA LEU A 194 8.26 -13.43 -5.53
C LEU A 194 8.86 -14.34 -6.62
N PHE A 195 10.02 -13.97 -7.19
CA PHE A 195 10.74 -14.82 -8.14
C PHE A 195 11.23 -16.14 -7.53
N GLY A 196 11.24 -16.26 -6.19
CA GLY A 196 11.55 -17.51 -5.50
C GLY A 196 10.44 -18.56 -5.57
N LEU A 197 9.25 -18.22 -6.10
CA LEU A 197 8.16 -19.17 -6.26
C LEU A 197 8.45 -20.22 -7.36
N PRO A 198 8.25 -21.52 -7.10
CA PRO A 198 8.41 -22.57 -8.11
C PRO A 198 7.60 -22.33 -9.38
N GLU A 199 6.40 -21.76 -9.24
CA GLU A 199 5.48 -21.44 -10.34
C GLU A 199 6.04 -20.35 -11.28
N LEU A 200 7.03 -19.58 -10.82
CA LEU A 200 7.67 -18.48 -11.54
C LEU A 200 9.09 -18.81 -12.02
N GLU A 201 9.50 -20.08 -12.01
CA GLU A 201 10.86 -20.48 -12.41
C GLU A 201 11.22 -20.06 -13.85
N LYS A 202 10.24 -20.04 -14.77
CA LYS A 202 10.44 -19.57 -16.14
C LYS A 202 10.70 -18.05 -16.19
N GLU A 203 9.89 -17.29 -15.47
CA GLU A 203 9.99 -15.84 -15.36
C GLU A 203 11.30 -15.42 -14.68
N LYS A 204 11.73 -16.16 -13.66
CA LYS A 204 13.04 -15.99 -13.01
C LYS A 204 14.20 -16.22 -13.97
N LYS A 205 14.24 -17.37 -14.66
CA LYS A 205 15.29 -17.66 -15.65
C LYS A 205 15.35 -16.61 -16.75
N TRP A 206 14.19 -16.11 -17.17
CA TRP A 206 14.10 -15.05 -18.16
C TRP A 206 14.72 -13.75 -17.65
N ILE A 207 14.30 -13.24 -16.49
CA ILE A 207 14.78 -11.94 -15.98
C ILE A 207 16.26 -11.96 -15.61
N GLU A 208 16.81 -13.14 -15.30
CA GLU A 208 18.24 -13.35 -15.04
C GLU A 208 19.10 -13.45 -16.31
N SER A 209 18.47 -13.60 -17.49
CA SER A 209 19.17 -13.71 -18.77
C SER A 209 19.80 -12.39 -19.22
N ASP A 210 20.87 -12.46 -20.00
CA ASP A 210 21.57 -11.27 -20.50
C ASP A 210 20.68 -10.43 -21.43
N LYS A 211 19.84 -11.09 -22.25
CA LYS A 211 18.87 -10.40 -23.11
C LYS A 211 17.89 -9.56 -22.27
N ALA A 212 17.35 -10.10 -21.17
CA ALA A 212 16.43 -9.34 -20.32
C ALA A 212 17.14 -8.16 -19.64
N LYS A 213 18.39 -8.32 -19.20
CA LYS A 213 19.19 -7.23 -18.63
C LYS A 213 19.45 -6.12 -19.64
N GLU A 214 19.78 -6.47 -20.88
CA GLU A 214 19.95 -5.51 -21.98
C GLU A 214 18.65 -4.74 -22.27
N LEU A 215 17.50 -5.44 -22.31
CA LEU A 215 16.19 -4.81 -22.49
C LEU A 215 15.85 -3.86 -21.33
N LYS A 216 16.09 -4.27 -20.07
CA LYS A 216 15.92 -3.40 -18.90
C LYS A 216 16.76 -2.13 -19.01
N LYS A 217 18.03 -2.26 -19.39
CA LYS A 217 18.93 -1.11 -19.58
C LYS A 217 18.46 -0.20 -20.71
N LYS A 218 17.96 -0.77 -21.81
CA LYS A 218 17.38 0.01 -22.91
C LYS A 218 16.19 0.84 -22.42
N ILE A 219 15.21 0.20 -21.78
CA ILE A 219 14.02 0.87 -21.24
C ILE A 219 14.40 1.93 -20.21
N SER A 220 15.35 1.63 -19.32
CA SER A 220 15.87 2.58 -18.34
C SER A 220 16.40 3.87 -18.99
N ASN A 221 17.17 3.74 -20.07
CA ASN A 221 17.70 4.89 -20.81
C ASN A 221 16.62 5.66 -21.59
N GLU A 222 15.65 4.95 -22.18
CA GLU A 222 14.59 5.54 -23.00
C GLU A 222 13.53 6.27 -22.15
N GLU A 223 13.16 5.69 -21.01
CA GLU A 223 12.07 6.20 -20.16
C GLU A 223 12.57 6.99 -18.95
N GLY A 224 13.88 6.98 -18.67
CA GLY A 224 14.48 7.66 -17.52
C GLY A 224 14.09 7.02 -16.17
N ILE A 225 13.71 5.74 -16.19
CA ILE A 225 13.38 4.94 -15.01
C ILE A 225 14.63 4.19 -14.54
N SER A 226 14.81 4.01 -13.23
CA SER A 226 15.93 3.21 -12.72
C SER A 226 15.81 1.76 -13.14
N GLU A 227 16.90 1.12 -13.58
CA GLU A 227 16.92 -0.34 -13.87
C GLU A 227 16.47 -1.18 -12.66
N ASP A 228 16.72 -0.68 -11.44
CA ASP A 228 16.31 -1.31 -10.19
C ASP A 228 14.82 -1.17 -9.89
N ASP A 229 14.09 -0.34 -10.64
CA ASP A 229 12.63 -0.21 -10.52
C ASP A 229 11.90 -1.04 -11.58
N ILE A 230 12.59 -1.48 -12.65
CA ILE A 230 12.01 -2.35 -13.69
C ILE A 230 12.08 -3.80 -13.22
N MET A 231 10.96 -4.37 -12.76
CA MET A 231 10.90 -5.72 -12.20
C MET A 231 10.79 -6.80 -13.26
N TRP A 232 10.15 -6.49 -14.39
CA TRP A 232 9.94 -7.45 -15.46
C TRP A 232 9.92 -6.75 -16.82
N VAL A 233 10.32 -7.46 -17.86
CA VAL A 233 10.24 -7.04 -19.26
C VAL A 233 9.77 -8.25 -20.07
N ASP A 234 8.99 -8.02 -21.13
CA ASP A 234 8.63 -9.11 -22.03
C ASP A 234 9.80 -9.51 -22.95
N MET A 235 9.66 -10.65 -23.64
CA MET A 235 10.72 -11.18 -24.50
C MET A 235 10.95 -10.36 -25.78
N GLU A 236 9.98 -9.54 -26.16
CA GLU A 236 9.97 -8.72 -27.37
C GLU A 236 10.50 -7.30 -27.09
N GLY A 237 10.60 -6.91 -25.81
CA GLY A 237 10.95 -5.57 -25.36
C GLY A 237 9.80 -4.56 -25.49
N GLY A 238 8.57 -5.01 -25.73
CA GLY A 238 7.41 -4.15 -26.00
C GLY A 238 6.67 -3.70 -24.74
N ASN A 239 6.79 -4.46 -23.64
CA ASN A 239 6.15 -4.19 -22.36
C ASN A 239 7.11 -4.42 -21.20
N SER A 240 6.93 -3.66 -20.13
CA SER A 240 7.63 -3.78 -18.86
C SER A 240 6.67 -3.71 -17.69
N TRP A 241 7.17 -4.10 -16.52
CA TRP A 241 6.56 -3.81 -15.24
C TRP A 241 7.57 -3.11 -14.36
N ASP A 242 7.31 -1.86 -14.02
CA ASP A 242 8.09 -1.06 -13.10
C ASP A 242 7.34 -0.83 -11.77
N ILE A 243 8.10 -0.59 -10.71
CA ILE A 243 7.54 -0.22 -9.41
C ILE A 243 7.21 1.27 -9.40
N TYR A 244 5.93 1.58 -9.22
CA TYR A 244 5.40 2.94 -9.16
C TYR A 244 5.95 3.78 -7.97
N TYR A 245 5.50 5.03 -7.89
CA TYR A 245 5.72 5.93 -6.74
C TYR A 245 7.20 6.16 -6.38
N THR A 246 8.09 6.16 -7.37
CA THR A 246 9.54 6.33 -7.20
C THR A 246 9.90 7.56 -6.37
N GLU A 247 9.22 8.70 -6.57
CA GLU A 247 9.53 9.93 -5.84
C GLU A 247 9.07 9.86 -4.37
N GLN A 248 7.93 9.25 -4.08
CA GLN A 248 7.47 8.96 -2.72
C GLN A 248 8.43 7.99 -2.02
N ARG A 249 8.93 6.95 -2.71
CA ARG A 249 9.94 6.04 -2.18
C ARG A 249 11.26 6.74 -1.87
N LYS A 250 11.70 7.69 -2.71
CA LYS A 250 12.88 8.53 -2.43
C LYS A 250 12.70 9.40 -1.19
N VAL A 251 11.48 9.90 -0.92
CA VAL A 251 11.17 10.61 0.34
C VAL A 251 11.39 9.67 1.53
N ILE A 252 10.85 8.46 1.48
CA ILE A 252 11.02 7.47 2.56
C ILE A 252 12.49 7.08 2.75
N ASP A 253 13.23 6.83 1.67
CA ASP A 253 14.65 6.52 1.73
C ASP A 253 15.44 7.65 2.41
N TYR A 254 15.12 8.90 2.07
CA TYR A 254 15.74 10.07 2.69
C TYR A 254 15.38 10.19 4.17
N LEU A 255 14.10 10.01 4.54
CA LEU A 255 13.65 9.99 5.94
C LEU A 255 14.42 8.93 6.74
N CYS A 256 14.48 7.70 6.25
CA CYS A 256 15.19 6.60 6.90
C CYS A 256 16.69 6.90 7.04
N SER A 257 17.31 7.46 6.01
CA SER A 257 18.72 7.86 6.02
C SER A 257 19.03 8.87 7.12
N GLU A 258 18.25 9.94 7.22
CA GLU A 258 18.47 10.99 8.22
C GLU A 258 18.10 10.52 9.63
N MET A 259 17.08 9.67 9.79
CA MET A 259 16.75 9.04 11.06
C MET A 259 17.90 8.19 11.60
N CYS A 260 18.58 7.42 10.74
CA CYS A 260 19.75 6.63 11.15
C CYS A 260 20.92 7.51 11.59
N LYS A 261 21.12 8.66 10.91
CA LYS A 261 22.17 9.63 11.31
C LYS A 261 21.83 10.32 12.63
N GLN A 262 20.55 10.62 12.86
CA GLN A 262 20.09 11.33 14.05
C GLN A 262 20.02 10.44 15.29
N PHE A 263 19.68 9.16 15.12
CA PHE A 263 19.47 8.19 16.20
C PHE A 263 20.18 6.86 15.90
N PRO A 264 21.52 6.84 15.76
CA PRO A 264 22.26 5.62 15.40
C PRO A 264 22.13 4.49 16.43
N GLU A 265 21.87 4.83 17.70
CA GLU A 265 21.60 3.88 18.79
C GLU A 265 20.22 3.21 18.67
N LYS A 266 19.26 3.87 18.01
CA LYS A 266 17.91 3.36 17.80
C LYS A 266 17.76 2.68 16.43
N PHE A 267 18.42 3.21 15.41
CA PHE A 267 18.32 2.77 14.03
C PHE A 267 19.70 2.47 13.46
N HIS A 268 20.09 1.19 13.53
CA HIS A 268 21.38 0.73 13.01
C HIS A 268 21.49 0.84 11.48
N ASN A 269 20.36 0.74 10.76
CA ASN A 269 20.31 0.82 9.31
C ASN A 269 18.92 1.28 8.83
N LYS A 270 18.83 1.57 7.52
CA LYS A 270 17.60 2.05 6.89
C LYS A 270 16.42 1.10 7.04
N ASP A 271 16.65 -0.23 7.07
CA ASP A 271 15.58 -1.20 7.27
C ASP A 271 15.01 -1.14 8.70
N GLY A 272 15.88 -0.96 9.69
CA GLY A 272 15.49 -0.71 11.08
C GLY A 272 14.67 0.58 11.23
N ALA A 273 15.06 1.65 10.52
CA ALA A 273 14.27 2.87 10.46
C ALA A 273 12.93 2.64 9.73
N PHE A 274 12.93 1.95 8.58
CA PHE A 274 11.74 1.67 7.78
C PHE A 274 10.68 0.86 8.56
N LYS A 275 11.10 -0.04 9.46
CA LYS A 275 10.19 -0.81 10.31
C LYS A 275 9.22 0.06 11.13
N ILE A 276 9.55 1.31 11.43
CA ILE A 276 8.59 2.20 12.09
C ILE A 276 7.45 2.62 11.17
N PHE A 277 7.72 2.84 9.88
CA PHE A 277 6.69 3.15 8.87
C PHE A 277 5.79 1.94 8.69
N LEU A 278 6.37 0.74 8.59
CA LEU A 278 5.63 -0.52 8.50
C LEU A 278 4.74 -0.77 9.73
N LYS A 279 5.28 -0.58 10.94
CA LYS A 279 4.52 -0.68 12.19
C LYS A 279 3.39 0.34 12.21
N THR A 280 3.64 1.57 11.76
CA THR A 280 2.65 2.63 11.69
C THR A 280 1.54 2.28 10.70
N HIS A 281 1.88 1.72 9.53
CA HIS A 281 0.93 1.24 8.54
C HIS A 281 -0.04 0.20 9.11
N PHE A 282 0.48 -0.85 9.75
CA PHE A 282 -0.40 -1.92 10.28
C PHE A 282 -1.15 -1.53 11.56
N THR A 283 -0.62 -0.62 12.39
CA THR A 283 -1.24 -0.24 13.67
C THR A 283 -2.02 1.06 13.63
N GLY A 284 -1.76 1.92 12.65
CA GLY A 284 -2.24 3.29 12.55
C GLY A 284 -1.70 4.22 13.65
N LYS A 285 -0.66 3.85 14.40
CA LYS A 285 -0.16 4.66 15.53
C LYS A 285 0.83 5.74 15.05
N LEU A 286 0.28 6.86 14.55
CA LEU A 286 1.07 7.97 13.97
C LEU A 286 1.97 8.73 14.96
N ILE A 287 1.68 8.70 16.27
CA ILE A 287 2.41 9.54 17.26
C ILE A 287 3.91 9.20 17.32
N GLU A 288 4.25 7.91 17.24
CA GLU A 288 5.65 7.46 17.36
C GLU A 288 6.48 8.00 16.19
N ILE A 289 5.98 7.85 14.97
CA ILE A 289 6.65 8.30 13.76
C ILE A 289 6.67 9.84 13.65
N ALA A 290 5.59 10.50 14.08
CA ALA A 290 5.52 11.96 14.12
C ALA A 290 6.66 12.53 14.97
N LYS A 291 6.83 12.05 16.21
CA LYS A 291 7.90 12.51 17.11
C LYS A 291 9.29 12.38 16.48
N ILE A 292 9.59 11.20 15.90
CA ILE A 292 10.90 10.98 15.29
C ILE A 292 11.13 11.91 14.08
N ILE A 293 10.11 12.13 13.26
CA ILE A 293 10.20 13.03 12.11
C ILE A 293 10.40 14.47 12.59
N GLU A 294 9.65 14.93 13.58
CA GLU A 294 9.77 16.29 14.13
C GLU A 294 11.14 16.51 14.81
N GLU A 295 11.66 15.51 15.53
CA GLU A 295 12.99 15.58 16.13
C GLU A 295 14.12 15.59 15.07
N THR A 296 13.94 14.84 13.97
CA THR A 296 14.93 14.75 12.88
C THR A 296 14.92 15.99 11.99
N PHE A 297 13.75 16.48 11.60
CA PHE A 297 13.60 17.50 10.55
C PHE A 297 13.18 18.87 11.08
N GLY A 298 12.75 18.97 12.35
CA GLY A 298 12.23 20.18 12.97
C GLY A 298 10.71 20.28 12.89
N GLU A 299 10.15 21.14 13.76
CA GLU A 299 8.70 21.30 13.96
C GLU A 299 7.92 21.58 12.66
N GLY A 300 6.81 20.86 12.49
CA GLY A 300 5.91 20.95 11.33
C GLY A 300 6.27 19.98 10.20
N SER A 301 7.38 19.23 10.30
CA SER A 301 7.82 18.32 9.23
C SER A 301 6.90 17.13 9.05
N PHE A 302 6.24 16.65 10.11
CA PHE A 302 5.25 15.59 9.98
C PHE A 302 3.97 16.09 9.30
N ARG A 303 3.56 17.32 9.61
CA ARG A 303 2.41 17.97 8.93
C ARG A 303 2.69 18.20 7.45
N LEU A 304 3.92 18.59 7.10
CA LEU A 304 4.36 18.72 5.71
C LEU A 304 4.13 17.40 4.96
N LEU A 305 4.58 16.26 5.49
CA LEU A 305 4.34 14.94 4.91
C LEU A 305 2.86 14.57 4.80
N GLY A 306 2.03 15.10 5.70
CA GLY A 306 0.57 14.94 5.67
C GLY A 306 -0.07 15.48 4.39
N ASN A 307 0.58 16.37 3.65
CA ASN A 307 0.07 16.93 2.40
C ASN A 307 0.70 16.28 1.15
N MET A 308 1.52 15.25 1.32
CA MET A 308 2.10 14.54 0.19
C MET A 308 1.04 13.68 -0.49
N ASP A 309 0.86 13.88 -1.80
CA ASP A 309 -0.05 13.11 -2.65
C ASP A 309 0.72 12.12 -3.55
N LYS A 310 -0.01 11.47 -4.47
CA LYS A 310 0.50 10.40 -5.34
C LYS A 310 1.26 10.88 -6.57
N SER A 311 1.22 12.17 -6.89
CA SER A 311 1.89 12.74 -8.07
C SER A 311 3.41 12.78 -7.90
N LYS A 312 4.12 12.70 -9.03
CA LYS A 312 5.59 12.78 -9.06
C LYS A 312 6.08 14.10 -8.48
N GLU A 313 5.42 15.19 -8.87
CA GLU A 313 5.75 16.56 -8.46
C GLU A 313 5.61 16.73 -6.95
N SER A 314 4.56 16.17 -6.35
CA SER A 314 4.36 16.20 -4.90
C SER A 314 5.51 15.50 -4.17
N GLY A 315 5.93 14.30 -4.61
CA GLY A 315 7.08 13.60 -4.04
C GLY A 315 8.38 14.43 -4.09
N ILE A 316 8.67 15.06 -5.24
CA ILE A 316 9.86 15.92 -5.44
C ILE A 316 9.82 17.12 -4.49
N LEU A 317 8.69 17.85 -4.45
CA LEU A 317 8.54 19.04 -3.61
C LEU A 317 8.70 18.72 -2.12
N HIS A 318 8.12 17.61 -1.66
CA HIS A 318 8.23 17.18 -0.27
C HIS A 318 9.66 16.76 0.09
N LEU A 319 10.36 16.08 -0.81
CA LEU A 319 11.78 15.74 -0.63
C LEU A 319 12.65 16.99 -0.47
N GLU A 320 12.48 17.99 -1.34
CA GLU A 320 13.21 19.25 -1.26
C GLU A 320 12.90 20.04 0.01
N ALA A 321 11.62 20.09 0.39
CA ALA A 321 11.18 20.77 1.60
C ALA A 321 11.77 20.13 2.87
N LEU A 322 11.81 18.80 2.94
CA LEU A 322 12.44 18.06 4.04
C LEU A 322 13.96 18.29 4.09
N LYS A 323 14.65 18.31 2.94
CA LYS A 323 16.08 18.65 2.87
C LYS A 323 16.34 20.06 3.44
N LYS A 324 15.50 21.04 3.05
CA LYS A 324 15.59 22.42 3.57
C LYS A 324 15.31 22.46 5.09
N ALA A 325 14.30 21.73 5.56
CA ALA A 325 13.96 21.65 6.99
C ALA A 325 15.12 21.05 7.80
N ARG A 326 15.70 19.93 7.35
CA ARG A 326 16.87 19.29 7.97
C ARG A 326 18.06 20.25 8.09
N LEU A 327 18.39 20.95 7.00
CA LEU A 327 19.49 21.92 7.00
C LEU A 327 19.27 23.06 8.01
N ARG A 328 18.04 23.57 8.12
CA ARG A 328 17.69 24.59 9.12
C ARG A 328 17.83 24.04 10.54
N LYS A 329 17.35 22.82 10.79
CA LYS A 329 17.44 22.15 12.10
C LYS A 329 18.89 21.97 12.54
N LEU A 330 19.78 21.53 11.64
CA LEU A 330 21.21 21.36 11.93
C LEU A 330 21.90 22.71 12.24
N LYS A 331 21.54 23.78 11.54
CA LYS A 331 22.08 25.13 11.81
C LYS A 331 21.61 25.66 13.17
N ALA A 332 20.36 25.45 13.53
CA ALA A 332 19.81 25.89 14.82
C ALA A 332 20.37 25.08 16.02
N GLY A 333 20.76 23.81 15.80
CA GLY A 333 21.35 22.96 16.83
C GLY A 333 22.86 23.09 17.00
N SER A 334 23.54 23.84 16.12
CA SER A 334 24.96 24.15 16.28
C SER A 334 25.08 25.38 17.18
N PRO A 335 25.50 25.26 18.46
CA PRO A 335 25.81 26.45 19.26
C PRO A 335 26.86 27.25 18.50
N ASN A 336 26.64 28.54 18.31
CA ASN A 336 27.60 29.45 17.70
C ASN A 336 28.96 29.27 18.38
N LEU A 337 29.89 28.59 17.70
CA LEU A 337 31.32 28.68 17.95
C LEU A 337 31.77 30.01 17.35
N PHE A 338 31.45 31.11 18.05
CA PHE A 338 32.01 32.43 17.81
C PHE A 338 32.46 33.02 19.14
#